data_AF-A0ABD7L8P3-F1
#
_entry.id   AF-A0ABD7L8P3-F1
#
_cell.length_a   1.000
_cell.length_b   1.000
_cell.length_c   1.000
_cell.angle_alpha   90.00
_cell.angle_beta   90.00
_cell.angle_gamma   90.00
#
_symmetry.space_group_name_H-M   'P 1'
#
loop_
_entity.id
_entity.type
_entity.pdbx_description
1 polymer ?
#
loop_
_entity_poly.entity_id
_entity_poly.type
_entity_poly.pdbx_seq_one_letter_code
_entity_poly.pdbx_strand_id
1 'polypeptide(L)'
;MATDLNWERYRTFLAVLTEGSLSAAARALGITQPTAGRHVAALEAAFGQTLFTRSPSGLLPTDAALALRGHAEALRSAAAAFERAAASHGAGVRGTVRISASDVIAVEVLPPLLAQLRREHPGLVIELVPTDRIQDVLNREADIAVRMASPSQDALVARRIGELEVALYARDDYLARYGAPSTLDALAHHALIGFDTVTPFVRSAGRGLPSWTREAFALRTDSNLAQLAMIRAGYGIGFCQSRLAQRDSRLVRVLADGPAVQLETWVVMHEDLRASPRCRAVFDALANGLRAYAEGTGE
;
A
#
# COMPACT_ATOMS: atom_id res chain seq x y z
N MET A 1 23.23 -11.93 27.32
CA MET A 1 22.95 -10.82 28.26
C MET A 1 22.13 -9.80 27.52
N ALA A 2 20.84 -9.64 27.85
CA ALA A 2 19.99 -8.67 27.17
C ALA A 2 20.42 -7.26 27.62
N THR A 3 21.16 -6.57 26.76
CA THR A 3 21.36 -5.13 26.91
C THR A 3 19.97 -4.50 26.79
N ASP A 4 19.46 -3.90 27.86
CA ASP A 4 18.16 -3.24 27.86
C ASP A 4 18.22 -2.02 26.92
N LEU A 5 17.87 -2.26 25.66
CA LEU A 5 17.89 -1.29 24.59
C LEU A 5 16.59 -0.48 24.67
N ASN A 6 16.70 0.72 25.25
CA ASN A 6 15.59 1.67 25.36
C ASN A 6 14.97 1.95 23.97
N TRP A 7 13.63 1.93 23.93
CA TRP A 7 12.76 2.30 22.80
C TRP A 7 13.22 3.54 22.00
N GLU A 8 13.69 4.58 22.68
CA GLU A 8 14.17 5.82 22.04
C GLU A 8 15.32 5.59 21.03
N ARG A 9 16.09 4.51 21.21
CA ARG A 9 17.15 4.14 20.28
C ARG A 9 16.57 3.60 18.97
N TYR A 10 15.55 2.75 19.04
CA TYR A 10 14.86 2.22 17.86
C TYR A 10 14.14 3.33 17.09
N ARG A 11 13.53 4.29 17.78
CA ARG A 11 12.96 5.51 17.15
C ARG A 11 14.01 6.28 16.36
N THR A 12 15.19 6.47 16.96
CA THR A 12 16.30 7.18 16.32
C THR A 12 16.79 6.43 15.09
N PHE A 13 16.98 5.12 15.20
CA PHE A 13 17.35 4.28 14.06
C PHE A 13 16.37 4.41 12.89
N LEU A 14 15.06 4.34 13.16
CA LEU A 14 14.05 4.46 12.12
C LEU A 14 14.01 5.87 11.50
N ALA A 15 14.19 6.92 12.33
CA ALA A 15 14.28 8.29 11.84
C ALA A 15 15.51 8.49 10.93
N VAL A 16 16.68 7.93 11.27
CA VAL A 16 17.87 7.99 10.42
C VAL A 16 17.66 7.21 9.11
N LEU A 17 17.01 6.05 9.16
CA LEU A 17 16.62 5.26 7.99
C LEU A 17 15.67 5.99 7.03
N THR A 18 14.89 6.94 7.54
CA THR A 18 13.89 7.69 6.78
C THR A 18 14.48 8.99 6.23
N GLU A 19 15.20 9.72 7.08
CA GLU A 19 15.71 11.06 6.79
C GLU A 19 17.10 11.07 6.14
N GLY A 20 17.82 9.93 6.17
CA GLY A 20 19.15 9.80 5.57
C GLY A 20 20.26 10.60 6.26
N SER A 21 20.00 11.24 7.41
CA SER A 21 21.03 11.95 8.18
C SER A 21 20.69 12.04 9.67
N LEU A 22 21.73 12.10 10.52
CA LEU A 22 21.58 12.28 11.97
C LEU A 22 20.96 13.63 12.34
N SER A 23 21.28 14.70 11.61
CA SER A 23 20.77 16.04 11.89
C SER A 23 19.29 16.16 11.54
N ALA A 24 18.84 15.58 10.43
CA ALA A 24 17.42 15.55 10.08
C ALA A 24 16.62 14.64 11.03
N ALA A 25 17.14 13.45 11.35
CA ALA A 25 16.53 12.56 12.34
C ALA A 25 16.40 13.22 13.72
N ALA A 26 17.44 13.94 14.16
CA ALA A 26 17.42 14.67 15.42
C ALA A 26 16.34 15.76 15.46
N ARG A 27 16.20 16.54 14.38
CA ARG A 27 15.13 17.54 14.23
C ARG A 27 13.74 16.89 14.26
N ALA A 28 13.55 15.79 13.53
CA ALA A 28 12.28 15.06 13.49
C ALA A 28 11.85 14.52 14.86
N LEU A 29 12.82 14.14 15.71
CA LEU A 29 12.59 13.58 17.04
C LEU A 29 12.66 14.61 18.18
N GLY A 30 13.00 15.88 17.90
CA GLY A 30 13.18 16.89 18.94
C GLY A 30 14.37 16.63 19.88
N ILE A 31 15.41 15.94 19.40
CA ILE A 31 16.64 15.65 20.15
C ILE A 31 17.86 16.34 19.52
N THR A 32 19.02 16.26 20.16
CA THR A 32 20.27 16.80 19.60
C THR A 32 20.93 15.78 18.67
N GLN A 33 21.66 16.25 17.66
CA GLN A 33 22.41 15.38 16.75
C GLN A 33 23.43 14.47 17.49
N PRO A 34 24.18 14.94 18.52
CA PRO A 34 25.03 14.05 19.31
C PRO A 34 24.26 12.92 20.02
N THR A 35 23.05 13.21 20.53
CA THR A 35 22.18 12.18 21.12
C THR A 35 21.77 11.14 20.07
N ALA A 36 21.36 11.59 18.88
CA ALA A 36 21.02 10.68 17.79
C ALA A 36 22.19 9.77 17.41
N GLY A 37 23.41 10.34 17.32
CA GLY A 37 24.62 9.58 17.05
C GLY A 37 24.94 8.54 18.14
N ARG A 38 24.77 8.90 19.42
CA ARG A 38 24.93 7.96 20.55
C ARG A 38 23.93 6.82 20.52
N HIS A 39 22.68 7.07 20.14
CA HIS A 39 21.67 6.03 20.02
C HIS A 39 22.00 5.01 18.93
N VAL A 40 22.41 5.49 17.74
CA VAL A 40 22.83 4.61 16.63
C VAL A 40 24.06 3.78 17.04
N ALA A 41 25.10 4.41 17.58
CA ALA A 41 26.30 3.71 18.01
C ALA A 41 26.01 2.65 19.09
N ALA A 42 25.06 2.93 20.00
CA ALA A 42 24.66 1.96 21.02
C ALA A 42 23.92 0.74 20.43
N LEU A 43 23.12 0.93 19.39
CA LEU A 43 22.48 -0.17 18.67
C LEU A 43 23.52 -0.99 17.90
N GLU A 44 24.43 -0.34 17.18
CA GLU A 44 25.51 -1.01 16.45
C GLU A 44 26.38 -1.85 17.39
N ALA A 45 26.72 -1.31 18.56
CA ALA A 45 27.48 -2.03 19.58
C ALA A 45 26.70 -3.23 20.15
N ALA A 46 25.39 -3.07 20.42
CA ALA A 46 24.56 -4.14 20.95
C ALA A 46 24.32 -5.27 19.94
N PHE A 47 24.25 -4.94 18.65
CA PHE A 47 24.02 -5.92 17.58
C PHE A 47 25.31 -6.46 16.96
N GLY A 48 26.46 -5.85 17.26
CA GLY A 48 27.75 -6.20 16.66
C GLY A 48 27.80 -5.93 15.16
N GLN A 49 26.99 -5.01 14.64
CA GLN A 49 26.85 -4.73 13.21
C GLN A 49 26.80 -3.24 12.94
N THR A 50 27.45 -2.80 11.86
CA THR A 50 27.29 -1.44 11.34
C THR A 50 25.94 -1.32 10.66
N LEU A 51 25.13 -0.35 11.08
CA LEU A 51 23.79 -0.10 10.55
C LEU A 51 23.82 0.99 9.48
N PHE A 52 24.76 1.93 9.57
CA PHE A 52 24.88 2.99 8.58
C PHE A 52 26.33 3.25 8.18
N THR A 53 26.55 3.49 6.89
CA THR A 53 27.83 3.95 6.36
C THR A 53 27.74 5.40 5.92
N ARG A 54 28.86 6.12 5.96
CA ARG A 54 28.92 7.51 5.51
C ARG A 54 29.00 7.57 3.99
N SER A 55 28.27 8.49 3.39
CA SER A 55 28.39 8.88 1.99
C SER A 55 28.44 10.40 1.84
N PRO A 56 28.82 10.92 0.66
CA PRO A 56 28.75 12.35 0.37
C PRO A 56 27.35 12.97 0.49
N SER A 57 26.30 12.14 0.36
CA SER A 57 24.90 12.56 0.44
C SER A 57 24.26 12.33 1.83
N GLY A 58 25.02 11.83 2.81
CA GLY A 58 24.52 11.59 4.17
C GLY A 58 24.89 10.20 4.71
N LEU A 59 23.91 9.54 5.32
CA LEU A 59 24.03 8.17 5.82
C LEU A 59 23.29 7.21 4.90
N LEU A 60 24.01 6.17 4.47
CA LEU A 60 23.44 5.05 3.72
C LEU A 60 23.19 3.88 4.67
N PRO A 61 21.99 3.27 4.65
CA PRO A 61 21.74 2.08 5.44
C PRO A 61 22.48 0.87 4.86
N THR A 62 22.97 0.00 5.74
CA THR A 62 23.49 -1.31 5.36
C THR A 62 22.35 -2.31 5.14
N ASP A 63 22.65 -3.47 4.54
CA ASP A 63 21.67 -4.56 4.41
C ASP A 63 21.11 -4.99 5.78
N ALA A 64 21.95 -4.96 6.83
CA ALA A 64 21.53 -5.22 8.20
C ALA A 64 20.50 -4.19 8.68
N ALA A 65 20.70 -2.90 8.42
CA ALA A 65 19.73 -1.87 8.77
C ALA A 65 18.43 -2.00 7.95
N LEU A 66 18.52 -2.34 6.67
CA LEU A 66 17.34 -2.56 5.84
C LEU A 66 16.52 -3.77 6.33
N ALA A 67 17.18 -4.85 6.73
CA ALA A 67 16.52 -6.02 7.31
C ALA A 67 15.80 -5.70 8.64
N LEU A 68 16.30 -4.75 9.42
CA LEU A 68 15.70 -4.32 10.68
C LEU A 68 14.59 -3.27 10.54
N ARG A 69 14.39 -2.70 9.34
CA ARG A 69 13.41 -1.63 9.09
C ARG A 69 12.01 -2.03 9.54
N GLY A 70 11.50 -3.16 9.05
CA GLY A 70 10.14 -3.61 9.37
C GLY A 70 9.93 -3.84 10.87
N HIS A 71 10.94 -4.37 11.56
CA HIS A 71 10.86 -4.53 13.02
C HIS A 71 10.79 -3.19 13.77
N ALA A 72 11.58 -2.19 13.35
CA ALA A 72 11.55 -0.87 13.95
C ALA A 72 10.23 -0.12 13.66
N GLU A 73 9.70 -0.26 12.44
CA GLU A 73 8.36 0.24 12.07
C GLU A 73 7.27 -0.43 12.91
N ALA A 74 7.43 -1.73 13.21
CA ALA A 74 6.50 -2.47 14.06
C ALA A 74 6.45 -1.96 15.51
N LEU A 75 7.62 -1.73 16.13
CA LEU A 75 7.66 -1.15 17.47
C LEU A 75 7.03 0.25 17.50
N ARG A 76 7.30 1.08 16.49
CA ARG A 76 6.68 2.42 16.36
C ARG A 76 5.17 2.31 16.31
N SER A 77 4.66 1.37 15.54
CA SER A 77 3.21 1.22 15.46
C SER A 77 2.60 0.64 16.73
N ALA A 78 3.27 -0.30 17.40
CA ALA A 78 2.82 -0.82 18.70
C ALA A 78 2.73 0.28 19.76
N ALA A 79 3.72 1.19 19.81
CA ALA A 79 3.69 2.35 20.72
C ALA A 79 2.51 3.29 20.39
N ALA A 80 2.31 3.62 19.12
CA ALA A 80 1.17 4.43 18.70
C ALA A 80 -0.18 3.75 19.00
N ALA A 81 -0.28 2.42 18.85
CA ALA A 81 -1.47 1.65 19.20
C ALA A 81 -1.74 1.68 20.71
N PHE A 82 -0.70 1.60 21.55
CA PHE A 82 -0.81 1.73 23.00
C PHE A 82 -1.39 3.10 23.39
N GLU A 83 -0.88 4.18 22.80
CA GLU A 83 -1.41 5.53 23.01
C GLU A 83 -2.88 5.65 22.55
N ARG A 84 -3.22 5.10 21.38
CA ARG A 84 -4.60 5.06 20.87
C ARG A 84 -5.56 4.27 21.77
N ALA A 85 -5.08 3.22 22.43
CA ALA A 85 -5.86 2.41 23.36
C ALA A 85 -6.08 3.13 24.70
N ALA A 86 -5.04 3.82 25.20
CA ALA A 86 -5.17 4.67 26.38
C ALA A 86 -6.20 5.79 26.14
N ALA A 87 -6.12 6.47 25.00
CA ALA A 87 -7.01 7.56 24.61
C ALA A 87 -8.46 7.13 24.30
N SER A 88 -8.72 5.82 24.16
CA SER A 88 -10.04 5.30 23.78
C SER A 88 -10.97 4.95 24.94
N HIS A 89 -10.62 5.33 26.17
CA HIS A 89 -11.51 5.16 27.32
C HIS A 89 -12.74 6.08 27.20
N GLY A 90 -13.85 5.54 26.70
CA GLY A 90 -15.15 6.21 26.62
C GLY A 90 -16.17 5.41 25.80
N ALA A 91 -17.46 5.58 26.08
CA ALA A 91 -18.52 4.90 25.33
C ALA A 91 -18.67 5.46 23.90
N GLY A 92 -18.91 4.57 22.91
CA GLY A 92 -19.25 4.92 21.53
C GLY A 92 -18.13 4.71 20.49
N VAL A 93 -18.46 4.93 19.21
CA VAL A 93 -17.56 4.80 18.06
C VAL A 93 -16.77 6.10 17.88
N ARG A 94 -15.60 6.20 18.54
CA ARG A 94 -14.74 7.40 18.51
C ARG A 94 -13.25 7.08 18.55
N GLY A 95 -12.43 8.05 18.16
CA GLY A 95 -10.96 7.97 18.18
C GLY A 95 -10.36 7.57 16.83
N THR A 96 -9.04 7.40 16.82
CA THR A 96 -8.29 7.15 15.59
C THR A 96 -8.33 5.70 15.15
N VAL A 97 -8.57 5.45 13.87
CA VAL A 97 -8.40 4.15 13.21
C VAL A 97 -7.51 4.32 11.99
N ARG A 98 -6.43 3.54 11.95
CA ARG A 98 -5.45 3.54 10.87
C ARG A 98 -5.76 2.45 9.84
N ILE A 99 -5.91 2.82 8.58
CA ILE A 99 -6.30 1.96 7.47
C ILE A 99 -5.16 1.88 6.45
N SER A 100 -4.71 0.68 6.11
CA SER A 100 -3.78 0.45 4.99
C SER A 100 -4.51 -0.14 3.79
N ALA A 101 -4.26 0.38 2.59
CA ALA A 101 -4.82 -0.15 1.34
C ALA A 101 -3.88 0.13 0.17
N SER A 102 -4.04 -0.58 -0.95
CA SER A 102 -3.32 -0.26 -2.19
C SER A 102 -3.60 1.17 -2.63
N ASP A 103 -2.67 1.79 -3.35
CA ASP A 103 -2.79 3.19 -3.79
C ASP A 103 -4.08 3.41 -4.57
N VAL A 104 -4.39 2.48 -5.48
CA VAL A 104 -5.61 2.52 -6.29
C VAL A 104 -6.87 2.43 -5.43
N ILE A 105 -6.93 1.50 -4.46
CA ILE A 105 -8.11 1.39 -3.60
C ILE A 105 -8.25 2.64 -2.71
N ALA A 106 -7.15 3.10 -2.11
CA ALA A 106 -7.13 4.26 -1.24
C ALA A 106 -7.61 5.54 -1.93
N VAL A 107 -7.24 5.72 -3.20
CA VAL A 107 -7.54 6.95 -3.96
C VAL A 107 -8.84 6.86 -4.76
N GLU A 108 -9.15 5.72 -5.37
CA GLU A 108 -10.26 5.61 -6.33
C GLU A 108 -11.52 4.94 -5.76
N VAL A 109 -11.42 4.26 -4.62
CA VAL A 109 -12.51 3.42 -4.09
C VAL A 109 -12.93 3.80 -2.69
N LEU A 110 -11.98 4.03 -1.77
CA LEU A 110 -12.29 4.35 -0.37
C LEU A 110 -12.93 5.74 -0.14
N PRO A 111 -12.67 6.81 -0.91
CA PRO A 111 -13.18 8.15 -0.57
C PRO A 111 -14.69 8.22 -0.29
N PRO A 112 -15.61 7.68 -1.13
CA PRO A 112 -17.04 7.71 -0.83
C PRO A 112 -17.40 6.94 0.44
N LEU A 113 -16.75 5.78 0.68
CA LEU A 113 -16.98 4.96 1.87
C LEU A 113 -16.55 5.70 3.14
N LEU A 114 -15.39 6.35 3.12
CA LEU A 114 -14.87 7.11 4.25
C LEU A 114 -15.68 8.39 4.50
N ALA A 115 -16.19 9.02 3.44
CA ALA A 115 -17.09 10.16 3.56
C ALA A 115 -18.43 9.76 4.22
N GLN A 116 -18.99 8.60 3.87
CA GLN A 116 -20.17 8.06 4.56
C GLN A 116 -19.88 7.74 6.01
N LEU A 117 -18.78 7.02 6.28
CA LEU A 117 -18.36 6.65 7.62
C LEU A 117 -18.17 7.87 8.54
N ARG A 118 -17.61 8.96 8.00
CA ARG A 118 -17.46 10.23 8.74
C ARG A 118 -18.79 10.87 9.09
N ARG A 119 -19.82 10.75 8.24
CA ARG A 119 -21.18 11.24 8.54
C ARG A 119 -21.85 10.42 9.63
N GLU A 120 -21.69 9.10 9.59
CA GLU A 120 -22.26 8.17 10.58
C GLU A 120 -21.55 8.24 11.93
N HIS A 121 -20.23 8.49 11.92
CA HIS A 121 -19.40 8.52 13.11
C HIS A 121 -18.43 9.73 13.11
N PRO A 122 -18.93 10.95 13.41
CA PRO A 122 -18.11 12.17 13.39
C PRO A 122 -16.94 12.17 14.38
N GLY A 123 -17.00 11.33 15.43
CA GLY A 123 -15.95 11.14 16.42
C GLY A 123 -14.79 10.26 15.96
N LEU A 124 -14.87 9.63 14.78
CA LEU A 124 -13.76 8.88 14.20
C LEU A 124 -12.77 9.81 13.50
N VAL A 125 -11.49 9.54 13.72
CA VAL A 125 -10.39 10.11 12.93
C VAL A 125 -9.79 8.96 12.11
N ILE A 126 -9.71 9.12 10.80
CA ILE A 126 -9.15 8.10 9.92
C ILE A 126 -7.74 8.50 9.52
N GLU A 127 -6.79 7.61 9.78
CA GLU A 127 -5.44 7.70 9.21
C GLU A 127 -5.35 6.73 8.03
N LEU A 128 -5.32 7.25 6.81
CA LEU A 128 -5.20 6.42 5.61
C LEU A 128 -3.73 6.29 5.18
N VAL A 129 -3.31 5.06 4.91
CA VAL A 129 -1.96 4.70 4.46
C VAL A 129 -2.05 4.00 3.11
N PRO A 130 -1.96 4.74 2.00
CA PRO A 130 -1.80 4.18 0.66
C PRO A 130 -0.44 3.48 0.55
N THR A 131 -0.45 2.19 0.23
CA THR A 131 0.77 1.36 0.12
C THR A 131 0.47 0.07 -0.65
N ASP A 132 1.24 -0.16 -1.71
CA ASP A 132 1.26 -1.44 -2.44
C ASP A 132 2.30 -2.43 -1.85
N ARG A 133 2.93 -2.08 -0.72
CA ARG A 133 3.91 -2.94 -0.06
C ARG A 133 3.20 -4.01 0.77
N ILE A 134 3.64 -5.27 0.64
CA ILE A 134 2.99 -6.44 1.24
C ILE A 134 3.20 -6.52 2.78
N GLN A 135 4.17 -5.78 3.34
CA GLN A 135 4.71 -6.05 4.68
C GLN A 135 3.90 -5.46 5.87
N ASP A 136 2.81 -4.74 5.63
CA ASP A 136 2.38 -3.71 6.60
C ASP A 136 1.33 -4.16 7.65
N VAL A 137 0.74 -5.37 7.57
CA VAL A 137 -0.28 -5.80 8.58
C VAL A 137 0.35 -6.43 9.82
N LEU A 138 1.39 -7.26 9.64
CA LEU A 138 2.05 -7.95 10.75
C LEU A 138 2.81 -7.00 11.68
N ASN A 139 3.31 -5.89 11.15
CA ASN A 139 4.02 -4.88 11.92
C ASN A 139 3.07 -3.97 12.73
N ARG A 140 1.77 -4.30 12.84
CA ARG A 140 0.77 -3.44 13.50
C ARG A 140 0.67 -2.04 12.90
N GLU A 141 1.22 -1.78 11.70
CA GLU A 141 1.30 -0.45 11.07
C GLU A 141 -0.04 0.11 10.62
N ALA A 142 -1.09 -0.72 10.65
CA ALA A 142 -2.47 -0.34 10.51
C ALA A 142 -3.34 -1.13 11.48
N ASP A 143 -4.46 -0.53 11.89
CA ASP A 143 -5.49 -1.21 12.69
C ASP A 143 -6.35 -2.12 11.78
N ILE A 144 -6.56 -1.71 10.52
CA ILE A 144 -7.32 -2.44 9.50
C ILE A 144 -6.58 -2.34 8.16
N ALA A 145 -6.60 -3.41 7.36
CA ALA A 145 -5.99 -3.41 6.06
C ALA A 145 -6.87 -4.02 4.96
N VAL A 146 -6.79 -3.45 3.76
CA VAL A 146 -7.34 -4.00 2.52
C VAL A 146 -6.20 -4.66 1.74
N ARG A 147 -6.35 -5.92 1.36
CA ARG A 147 -5.31 -6.74 0.73
C ARG A 147 -5.82 -7.44 -0.52
N MET A 148 -4.94 -7.56 -1.51
CA MET A 148 -5.19 -8.21 -2.81
C MET A 148 -4.64 -9.65 -2.87
N ALA A 149 -4.50 -10.28 -1.69
CA ALA A 149 -4.06 -11.66 -1.55
C ALA A 149 -4.69 -12.26 -0.28
N SER A 150 -4.92 -13.58 -0.29
CA SER A 150 -5.37 -14.30 0.90
C SER A 150 -4.40 -14.09 2.06
N PRO A 151 -4.90 -13.73 3.26
CA PRO A 151 -4.07 -13.72 4.45
C PRO A 151 -3.59 -15.16 4.73
N SER A 152 -2.33 -15.30 5.11
CA SER A 152 -1.68 -16.59 5.42
C SER A 152 -1.42 -16.77 6.93
N GLN A 153 -2.03 -15.94 7.77
CA GLN A 153 -1.65 -15.75 9.17
C GLN A 153 -2.85 -16.06 10.08
N ASP A 154 -2.59 -16.77 11.19
CA ASP A 154 -3.64 -17.33 12.05
C ASP A 154 -4.33 -16.31 12.99
N ALA A 155 -3.73 -15.15 13.27
CA ALA A 155 -4.22 -14.18 14.27
C ALA A 155 -4.99 -12.99 13.67
N LEU A 156 -5.71 -13.21 12.56
CA LEU A 156 -6.45 -12.16 11.86
C LEU A 156 -7.95 -12.46 11.82
N VAL A 157 -8.76 -11.44 12.12
CA VAL A 157 -10.13 -11.38 11.62
C VAL A 157 -10.05 -11.00 10.15
N ALA A 158 -10.43 -11.92 9.27
CA ALA A 158 -10.41 -11.73 7.83
C ALA A 158 -11.80 -11.87 7.23
N ARG A 159 -12.15 -10.97 6.30
CA ARG A 159 -13.38 -11.06 5.51
C ARG A 159 -13.03 -10.97 4.03
N ARG A 160 -13.36 -12.04 3.29
CA ARG A 160 -13.26 -12.06 1.83
C ARG A 160 -14.29 -11.10 1.24
N ILE A 161 -13.81 -10.24 0.36
CA ILE A 161 -14.62 -9.27 -0.38
C ILE A 161 -15.05 -9.86 -1.71
N GLY A 162 -14.15 -10.58 -2.39
CA GLY A 162 -14.38 -11.16 -3.70
C GLY A 162 -13.13 -11.05 -4.57
N GLU A 163 -13.32 -11.13 -5.88
CA GLU A 163 -12.25 -10.98 -6.87
C GLU A 163 -12.47 -9.69 -7.66
N LEU A 164 -11.41 -8.88 -7.79
CA LEU A 164 -11.40 -7.70 -8.63
C LEU A 164 -10.66 -8.01 -9.93
N GLU A 165 -11.39 -7.95 -11.05
CA GLU A 165 -10.82 -8.16 -12.38
C GLU A 165 -9.90 -6.98 -12.77
N VAL A 166 -8.70 -7.31 -13.25
CA VAL A 166 -7.76 -6.40 -13.89
C VAL A 166 -7.56 -6.86 -15.33
N ALA A 167 -7.81 -5.97 -16.30
CA ALA A 167 -7.71 -6.27 -17.73
C ALA A 167 -7.05 -5.11 -18.49
N LEU A 168 -6.84 -5.29 -19.79
CA LEU A 168 -6.25 -4.26 -20.66
C LEU A 168 -7.29 -3.20 -21.02
N TYR A 169 -6.92 -1.94 -20.87
CA TYR A 169 -7.74 -0.80 -21.23
C TYR A 169 -6.90 0.27 -21.94
N ALA A 170 -7.57 1.04 -22.78
CA ALA A 170 -7.05 2.27 -23.37
C ALA A 170 -8.17 3.30 -23.45
N ARG A 171 -7.79 4.55 -23.65
CA ARG A 171 -8.76 5.62 -23.90
C ARG A 171 -9.29 5.56 -25.32
N ASP A 172 -10.55 5.95 -25.49
CA ASP A 172 -11.26 6.01 -26.77
C ASP A 172 -10.51 6.77 -27.87
N ASP A 173 -9.93 7.93 -27.55
CA ASP A 173 -9.19 8.79 -28.48
C ASP A 173 -7.87 8.16 -28.96
N TYR A 174 -7.18 7.44 -28.10
CA TYR A 174 -6.00 6.64 -28.45
C TYR A 174 -6.38 5.56 -29.46
N LEU A 175 -7.46 4.81 -29.19
CA LEU A 175 -7.94 3.75 -30.09
C LEU A 175 -8.46 4.30 -31.42
N ALA A 176 -9.12 5.46 -31.41
CA ALA A 176 -9.56 6.11 -32.64
C ALA A 176 -8.37 6.51 -33.55
N ARG A 177 -7.22 6.85 -32.96
CA ARG A 177 -6.03 7.28 -33.69
C ARG A 177 -5.17 6.11 -34.17
N TYR A 178 -5.00 5.08 -33.35
CA TYR A 178 -4.06 3.98 -33.62
C TYR A 178 -4.73 2.65 -33.98
N GLY A 179 -6.07 2.61 -33.97
CA GLY A 179 -6.85 1.38 -34.09
C GLY A 179 -6.94 0.60 -32.78
N ALA A 180 -7.95 -0.27 -32.67
CA ALA A 180 -8.06 -1.22 -31.56
C ALA A 180 -7.40 -2.55 -31.95
N PRO A 181 -6.47 -3.10 -31.13
CA PRO A 181 -5.85 -4.38 -31.45
C PRO A 181 -6.87 -5.50 -31.32
N SER A 182 -6.94 -6.37 -32.33
CA SER A 182 -7.83 -7.54 -32.37
C SER A 182 -7.16 -8.83 -31.88
N THR A 183 -5.84 -8.84 -31.74
CA THR A 183 -5.05 -10.00 -31.28
C THR A 183 -3.99 -9.58 -30.27
N LEU A 184 -3.46 -10.53 -29.51
CA LEU A 184 -2.34 -10.29 -28.59
C LEU A 184 -1.11 -9.76 -29.31
N ASP A 185 -0.78 -10.30 -30.48
CA ASP A 185 0.41 -9.89 -31.25
C ASP A 185 0.29 -8.44 -31.76
N ALA A 186 -0.93 -7.96 -32.01
CA ALA A 186 -1.16 -6.59 -32.42
C ALA A 186 -0.74 -5.57 -31.35
N LEU A 187 -0.68 -5.96 -30.06
CA LEU A 187 -0.20 -5.10 -28.97
C LEU A 187 1.23 -4.58 -29.20
N ALA A 188 2.06 -5.32 -29.95
CA ALA A 188 3.43 -4.91 -30.28
C ALA A 188 3.50 -3.58 -31.07
N HIS A 189 2.41 -3.16 -31.72
CA HIS A 189 2.32 -1.93 -32.51
C HIS A 189 1.74 -0.74 -31.74
N HIS A 190 1.49 -0.91 -30.44
CA HIS A 190 0.91 0.11 -29.58
C HIS A 190 1.89 0.56 -28.50
N ALA A 191 1.70 1.78 -28.00
CA ALA A 191 2.32 2.22 -26.77
C ALA A 191 1.75 1.40 -25.60
N LEU A 192 2.60 0.57 -24.99
CA LEU A 192 2.25 -0.23 -23.82
C LEU A 192 2.71 0.47 -22.53
N ILE A 193 1.87 0.40 -21.51
CA ILE A 193 2.13 0.89 -20.16
C ILE A 193 2.33 -0.31 -19.25
N GLY A 194 3.46 -0.37 -18.55
CA GLY A 194 3.75 -1.48 -17.65
C GLY A 194 4.67 -1.11 -16.49
N PHE A 195 5.07 -2.13 -15.74
CA PHE A 195 5.94 -1.98 -14.58
C PHE A 195 7.40 -1.79 -14.98
N ASP A 196 8.15 -1.03 -14.18
CA ASP A 196 9.59 -0.92 -14.34
C ASP A 196 10.30 -2.12 -13.73
N THR A 197 9.83 -2.58 -12.57
CA THR A 197 10.37 -3.72 -11.84
C THR A 197 9.55 -4.99 -12.09
N VAL A 198 10.21 -6.07 -12.52
CA VAL A 198 9.55 -7.37 -12.75
C VAL A 198 9.50 -8.17 -11.45
N THR A 199 8.42 -8.04 -10.70
CA THR A 199 8.13 -8.86 -9.52
C THR A 199 7.60 -10.25 -9.92
N PRO A 200 7.57 -11.26 -9.02
CA PRO A 200 6.94 -12.55 -9.29
C PRO A 200 5.47 -12.41 -9.69
N PHE A 201 4.74 -11.48 -9.07
CA PHE A 201 3.36 -11.16 -9.41
C PHE A 201 3.24 -10.61 -10.83
N VAL A 202 4.04 -9.58 -11.17
CA VAL A 202 4.05 -8.98 -12.52
C VAL A 202 4.42 -10.01 -13.59
N ARG A 203 5.40 -10.87 -13.31
CA ARG A 203 5.80 -11.96 -14.21
C ARG A 203 4.67 -12.96 -14.42
N SER A 204 3.95 -13.33 -13.36
CA SER A 204 2.80 -14.23 -13.42
C SER A 204 1.65 -13.60 -14.22
N ALA A 205 1.34 -12.32 -13.96
CA ALA A 205 0.31 -11.57 -14.66
C ALA A 205 0.61 -11.37 -16.17
N GLY A 206 1.89 -11.23 -16.53
CA GLY A 206 2.34 -11.14 -17.92
C GLY A 206 2.45 -12.50 -18.63
N ARG A 207 2.22 -13.63 -17.94
CA ARG A 207 2.40 -14.96 -18.52
C ARG A 207 1.32 -15.21 -19.58
N GLY A 208 1.75 -15.48 -20.81
CA GLY A 208 0.85 -15.67 -21.95
C GLY A 208 0.65 -14.41 -22.81
N LEU A 209 1.37 -13.32 -22.52
CA LEU A 209 1.43 -12.14 -23.36
C LEU A 209 2.82 -12.02 -24.02
N PRO A 210 2.99 -12.45 -25.29
CA PRO A 210 4.30 -12.55 -25.94
C PRO A 210 5.08 -11.22 -25.98
N SER A 211 4.38 -10.10 -26.15
CA SER A 211 4.97 -8.75 -26.27
C SER A 211 4.95 -7.95 -24.97
N TRP A 212 4.51 -8.53 -23.85
CA TRP A 212 4.42 -7.81 -22.57
C TRP A 212 5.70 -7.93 -21.75
N THR A 213 6.81 -7.56 -22.39
CA THR A 213 8.12 -7.50 -21.77
C THR A 213 8.43 -6.08 -21.34
N ARG A 214 9.33 -5.95 -20.35
CA ARG A 214 9.77 -4.64 -19.88
C ARG A 214 10.23 -3.77 -21.05
N GLU A 215 11.02 -4.33 -21.96
CA GLU A 215 11.60 -3.67 -23.12
C GLU A 215 10.55 -3.10 -24.07
N ALA A 216 9.38 -3.73 -24.17
CA ALA A 216 8.28 -3.31 -25.04
C ALA A 216 7.44 -2.15 -24.48
N PHE A 217 7.56 -1.84 -23.18
CA PHE A 217 6.78 -0.76 -22.59
C PHE A 217 7.29 0.62 -23.02
N ALA A 218 6.39 1.40 -23.61
CA ALA A 218 6.60 2.81 -23.94
C ALA A 218 6.58 3.70 -22.69
N LEU A 219 5.92 3.26 -21.60
CA LEU A 219 6.01 3.88 -20.28
C LEU A 219 6.14 2.82 -19.20
N ARG A 220 7.05 3.08 -18.25
CA ARG A 220 7.35 2.19 -17.13
C ARG A 220 7.17 2.93 -15.82
N THR A 221 6.42 2.35 -14.91
CA THR A 221 6.28 2.86 -13.55
C THR A 221 5.79 1.76 -12.61
N ASP A 222 6.31 1.76 -11.39
CA ASP A 222 5.89 0.82 -10.34
C ASP A 222 4.69 1.34 -9.52
N SER A 223 4.12 2.50 -9.89
CA SER A 223 2.89 3.01 -9.29
C SER A 223 1.67 2.61 -10.13
N ASN A 224 0.81 1.76 -9.57
CA ASN A 224 -0.46 1.37 -10.18
C ASN A 224 -1.35 2.59 -10.49
N LEU A 225 -1.36 3.57 -9.58
CA LEU A 225 -2.12 4.80 -9.73
C LEU A 225 -1.59 5.66 -10.89
N ALA A 226 -0.27 5.74 -11.06
CA ALA A 226 0.33 6.42 -12.21
C ALA A 226 0.01 5.72 -13.54
N GLN A 227 0.01 4.39 -13.59
CA GLN A 227 -0.41 3.66 -14.79
C GLN A 227 -1.87 3.97 -15.16
N LEU A 228 -2.79 3.96 -14.18
CA LEU A 228 -4.19 4.34 -14.39
C LEU A 228 -4.32 5.77 -14.93
N ALA A 229 -3.57 6.72 -14.37
CA ALA A 229 -3.56 8.11 -14.85
C ALA A 229 -3.06 8.22 -16.30
N MET A 230 -2.05 7.44 -16.70
CA MET A 230 -1.53 7.41 -18.06
C MET A 230 -2.52 6.81 -19.06
N ILE A 231 -3.27 5.77 -18.65
CA ILE A 231 -4.36 5.21 -19.44
C ILE A 231 -5.45 6.28 -19.64
N ARG A 232 -5.89 6.96 -18.56
CA ARG A 232 -6.89 8.05 -18.62
C ARG A 232 -6.42 9.27 -19.44
N ALA A 233 -5.11 9.48 -19.55
CA ALA A 233 -4.52 10.51 -20.39
C ALA A 233 -4.43 10.13 -21.87
N GLY A 234 -4.74 8.87 -22.23
CA GLY A 234 -4.63 8.37 -23.61
C GLY A 234 -3.19 8.11 -24.06
N TYR A 235 -2.27 7.84 -23.12
CA TYR A 235 -0.87 7.54 -23.46
C TYR A 235 -0.73 6.23 -24.24
N GLY A 236 -1.53 5.23 -23.89
CA GLY A 236 -1.42 3.89 -24.45
C GLY A 236 -2.35 2.87 -23.80
N ILE A 237 -2.00 1.60 -23.99
CA ILE A 237 -2.72 0.44 -23.46
C ILE A 237 -2.03 -0.03 -22.19
N GLY A 238 -2.78 -0.24 -21.10
CA GLY A 238 -2.25 -0.72 -19.84
C GLY A 238 -3.28 -1.54 -19.05
N PHE A 239 -2.83 -2.18 -17.97
CA PHE A 239 -3.72 -2.90 -17.07
C PHE A 239 -4.38 -1.96 -16.06
N CYS A 240 -5.69 -2.07 -15.87
CA CYS A 240 -6.38 -1.45 -14.74
C CYS A 240 -7.59 -2.29 -14.29
N GLN A 241 -8.09 -1.98 -13.09
CA GLN A 241 -9.28 -2.65 -12.55
C GLN A 241 -10.51 -2.36 -13.43
N SER A 242 -11.20 -3.40 -13.88
CA SER A 242 -12.37 -3.26 -14.76
C SER A 242 -13.49 -2.44 -14.13
N ARG A 243 -13.67 -2.54 -12.80
CA ARG A 243 -14.65 -1.72 -12.06
C ARG A 243 -14.34 -0.23 -12.10
N LEU A 244 -13.07 0.16 -12.08
CA LEU A 244 -12.68 1.56 -12.23
C LEU A 244 -12.85 2.03 -13.67
N ALA A 245 -12.50 1.18 -14.64
CA ALA A 245 -12.69 1.51 -16.04
C ALA A 245 -14.18 1.73 -16.38
N GLN A 246 -15.08 0.92 -15.81
CA GLN A 246 -16.53 1.08 -15.98
C GLN A 246 -17.08 2.42 -15.49
N ARG A 247 -16.40 3.09 -14.54
CA ARG A 247 -16.77 4.43 -14.06
C ARG A 247 -16.36 5.55 -15.01
N ASP A 248 -15.50 5.27 -15.98
CA ASP A 248 -15.01 6.24 -16.97
C ASP A 248 -15.44 5.77 -18.37
N SER A 249 -16.45 6.43 -18.94
CA SER A 249 -17.01 6.07 -20.24
C SER A 249 -16.01 6.18 -21.39
N ARG A 250 -14.86 6.83 -21.17
CA ARG A 250 -13.80 6.98 -22.17
C ARG A 250 -12.79 5.84 -22.13
N LEU A 251 -12.81 5.00 -21.11
CA LEU A 251 -11.95 3.83 -21.02
C LEU A 251 -12.63 2.63 -21.68
N VAL A 252 -11.97 2.10 -22.70
CA VAL A 252 -12.45 1.00 -23.51
C VAL A 252 -11.61 -0.24 -23.22
N ARG A 253 -12.27 -1.36 -22.92
CA ARG A 253 -11.61 -2.66 -22.76
C ARG A 253 -10.96 -3.04 -24.08
N VAL A 254 -9.68 -3.34 -24.03
CA VAL A 254 -8.89 -3.82 -25.16
C VAL A 254 -8.84 -5.34 -25.08
N LEU A 255 -9.09 -6.01 -26.21
CA LEU A 255 -9.18 -7.47 -26.30
C LEU A 255 -10.23 -8.02 -25.33
N ALA A 256 -11.51 -8.03 -25.75
CA ALA A 256 -12.63 -8.41 -24.87
C ALA A 256 -12.40 -9.77 -24.18
N ASP A 257 -11.96 -10.78 -24.95
CA ASP A 257 -11.62 -12.12 -24.47
C ASP A 257 -10.11 -12.28 -24.15
N GLY A 258 -9.42 -11.16 -23.96
CA GLY A 258 -8.01 -11.09 -23.65
C GLY A 258 -7.70 -11.46 -22.19
N PRO A 259 -6.41 -11.45 -21.83
CA PRO A 259 -5.98 -11.84 -20.51
C PRO A 259 -6.52 -10.89 -19.45
N ALA A 260 -7.03 -11.48 -18.38
CA ALA A 260 -7.47 -10.80 -17.19
C ALA A 260 -6.90 -11.49 -15.94
N VAL A 261 -6.61 -10.71 -14.92
CA VAL A 261 -6.11 -11.16 -13.63
C VAL A 261 -7.19 -10.92 -12.59
N GLN A 262 -7.50 -11.95 -11.81
CA GLN A 262 -8.42 -11.83 -10.68
C GLN A 262 -7.61 -11.54 -9.40
N LEU A 263 -7.82 -10.35 -8.83
CA LEU A 263 -7.22 -9.97 -7.55
C LEU A 263 -8.15 -10.36 -6.41
N GLU A 264 -7.80 -11.42 -5.69
CA GLU A 264 -8.56 -11.81 -4.52
C GLU A 264 -8.42 -10.76 -3.42
N THR A 265 -9.54 -10.16 -3.01
CA THR A 265 -9.57 -8.99 -2.13
C THR A 265 -10.12 -9.33 -0.75
N TRP A 266 -9.46 -8.85 0.29
CA TRP A 266 -9.75 -9.10 1.70
C TRP A 266 -9.69 -7.82 2.52
N VAL A 267 -10.56 -7.72 3.53
CA VAL A 267 -10.42 -6.77 4.64
C VAL A 267 -9.99 -7.54 5.87
N VAL A 268 -8.92 -7.12 6.52
CA VAL A 268 -8.30 -7.81 7.65
C VAL A 268 -8.03 -6.85 8.83
N MET A 269 -8.13 -7.37 10.05
CA MET A 269 -7.66 -6.71 11.27
C MET A 269 -7.13 -7.76 12.25
N HIS A 270 -6.32 -7.36 13.22
CA HIS A 270 -5.86 -8.27 14.28
C HIS A 270 -7.00 -8.65 15.24
N GLU A 271 -7.02 -9.88 15.76
CA GLU A 271 -8.09 -10.39 16.65
C GLU A 271 -8.28 -9.49 17.89
N ASP A 272 -7.19 -8.99 18.49
CA ASP A 272 -7.24 -8.06 19.64
C ASP A 272 -8.08 -6.80 19.38
N LEU A 273 -8.19 -6.36 18.12
CA LEU A 273 -8.96 -5.17 17.73
C LEU A 273 -10.45 -5.49 17.51
N ARG A 274 -10.85 -6.76 17.49
CA ARG A 274 -12.23 -7.18 17.26
C ARG A 274 -13.19 -6.62 18.30
N ALA A 275 -12.74 -6.49 19.55
CA ALA A 275 -13.56 -5.96 20.65
C ALA A 275 -13.68 -4.42 20.62
N SER A 276 -12.83 -3.72 19.85
CA SER A 276 -12.85 -2.27 19.74
C SER A 276 -14.06 -1.80 18.90
N PRO A 277 -15.00 -1.02 19.47
CA PRO A 277 -16.17 -0.55 18.72
C PRO A 277 -15.81 0.27 17.48
N ARG A 278 -14.75 1.11 17.56
CA ARG A 278 -14.26 1.89 16.42
C ARG A 278 -13.68 1.03 15.30
N CYS A 279 -12.89 0.01 15.65
CA CYS A 279 -12.27 -0.84 14.65
C CYS A 279 -13.34 -1.72 14.00
N ARG A 280 -14.29 -2.23 14.78
CA ARG A 280 -15.41 -3.00 14.24
C ARG A 280 -16.28 -2.18 13.28
N ALA A 281 -16.65 -0.95 13.66
CA ALA A 281 -17.44 -0.08 12.80
C ALA A 281 -16.74 0.20 11.46
N VAL A 282 -15.45 0.55 11.50
CA VAL A 282 -14.66 0.80 10.28
C VAL A 282 -14.49 -0.48 9.46
N PHE A 283 -14.20 -1.62 10.11
CA PHE A 283 -14.02 -2.92 9.45
C PHE A 283 -15.29 -3.33 8.68
N ASP A 284 -16.46 -3.23 9.34
CA ASP A 284 -17.73 -3.60 8.73
C ASP A 284 -18.10 -2.64 7.58
N ALA A 285 -17.90 -1.33 7.77
CA ALA A 285 -18.14 -0.33 6.72
C ALA A 285 -17.25 -0.57 5.48
N LEU A 286 -15.95 -0.78 5.68
CA LEU A 286 -15.03 -1.11 4.60
C LEU A 286 -15.42 -2.41 3.90
N ALA A 287 -15.71 -3.46 4.66
CA ALA A 287 -16.04 -4.74 4.06
C ALA A 287 -17.34 -4.72 3.25
N ASN A 288 -18.38 -4.06 3.76
CA ASN A 288 -19.65 -3.96 3.05
C ASN A 288 -19.51 -3.07 1.82
N GLY A 289 -18.85 -1.92 1.95
CA GLY A 289 -18.62 -0.99 0.85
C GLY A 289 -17.75 -1.56 -0.26
N LEU A 290 -16.65 -2.23 0.08
CA LEU A 290 -15.76 -2.87 -0.89
C LEU A 290 -16.42 -4.07 -1.57
N ARG A 291 -17.30 -4.80 -0.87
CA ARG A 291 -18.08 -5.88 -1.50
C ARG A 291 -19.06 -5.31 -2.52
N ALA A 292 -19.79 -4.26 -2.16
CA ALA A 292 -20.68 -3.57 -3.10
C ALA A 292 -19.93 -3.03 -4.32
N TYR A 293 -18.72 -2.48 -4.12
CA TYR A 293 -17.83 -2.09 -5.21
C TYR A 293 -17.43 -3.27 -6.11
N ALA A 294 -17.01 -4.40 -5.53
CA ALA A 294 -16.64 -5.60 -6.30
C ALA A 294 -17.83 -6.16 -7.10
N GLU A 295 -19.04 -6.14 -6.52
CA GLU A 295 -20.29 -6.58 -7.15
C GLU A 295 -20.84 -5.56 -8.16
N GLY A 296 -20.38 -4.31 -8.14
CA GLY A 296 -20.88 -3.23 -9.01
C GLY A 296 -22.21 -2.66 -8.56
N THR A 297 -22.55 -2.83 -7.29
CA THR A 297 -23.81 -2.38 -6.67
C THR A 297 -23.62 -1.11 -5.82
N GLY A 298 -22.39 -0.63 -5.66
CA GLY A 298 -22.07 0.61 -4.95
C GLY A 298 -21.90 1.81 -5.88
N GLU A 299 -22.80 2.79 -5.74
CA GLU A 299 -22.69 4.15 -6.31
C GLU A 299 -21.83 5.07 -5.43
#